data_AF-A0A255R8K0-F1
#
_entry.id   AF-A0A255R8K0-F1
#
_cell.length_a   1.000
_cell.length_b   1.000
_cell.length_c   1.000
_cell.angle_alpha   90.00
_cell.angle_beta   90.00
_cell.angle_gamma   90.00
#
_symmetry.space_group_name_H-M   'P 1'
#
loop_
_entity.id
_entity.type
_entity.pdbx_description
1 polymer ?
#
loop_
_entity_poly.entity_id
_entity_poly.type
_entity_poly.pdbx_seq_one_letter_code
_entity_poly.pdbx_strand_id
1 'polypeptide(L)'
;MTGGTEPMRVSKSRSKIYRDGRCVIVYRMDEGHYSEPVTLSRQEAIEVASEFRKNTCALPQRNINLAAANFVFNAVQQLGWLEGTGHDSSAGDLTQATSESDVADEEDTVVTADAESPDDAPQQLTQELPTRKYFPFIAAAIRPSIDSDRIGDLAFVLSGVAPARRVDPQSKRSDLTISDFVRQANHRISPTQELMRDHHYALSQYHHLDLNGFRARWTSVNEKLGKQEATDLLKLVRKLRKLEIGDDGAAFKDVQLQPLLESIYDKSIELMHHQFRTARRKLEEAHTTVVKKPAPNAIQQFLQRFQRGTAKSSTPKPIELSEIEQQITRDYLDVAIKLGQIVRAFP
;
A
#
# COMPACT_ATOMS: atom_id res chain seq x y z
N MET A 1 26.78 -17.41 -32.38
CA MET A 1 25.57 -16.64 -32.02
C MET A 1 24.67 -17.52 -31.19
N THR A 2 24.88 -17.54 -29.87
CA THR A 2 24.03 -18.26 -28.91
C THR A 2 23.15 -17.22 -28.24
N GLY A 3 21.90 -17.09 -28.69
CA GLY A 3 20.90 -16.23 -28.07
C GLY A 3 20.57 -16.76 -26.67
N GLY A 4 21.14 -16.12 -25.65
CA GLY A 4 20.80 -16.42 -24.26
C GLY A 4 19.38 -15.97 -23.98
N THR A 5 18.46 -16.92 -23.88
CA THR A 5 17.10 -16.67 -23.38
C THR A 5 17.20 -16.32 -21.89
N GLU A 6 17.08 -15.03 -21.58
CA GLU A 6 17.00 -14.56 -20.20
C GLU A 6 15.80 -15.20 -19.46
N PRO A 7 15.93 -15.49 -18.15
CA PRO A 7 14.85 -16.08 -17.37
C PRO A 7 13.71 -15.07 -17.21
N MET A 8 12.58 -15.41 -17.84
CA MET A 8 11.35 -14.63 -17.84
C MET A 8 10.87 -14.37 -16.38
N ARG A 9 10.45 -13.13 -16.07
CA ARG A 9 10.03 -12.69 -14.72
C ARG A 9 8.56 -12.29 -14.72
N VAL A 10 7.80 -12.75 -13.70
CA VAL A 10 6.35 -12.49 -13.59
C VAL A 10 6.09 -11.26 -12.73
N SER A 11 5.22 -10.39 -13.22
CA SER A 11 4.71 -9.29 -12.43
C SER A 11 3.55 -9.73 -11.54
N LYS A 12 3.80 -9.82 -10.22
CA LYS A 12 2.75 -10.08 -9.22
C LYS A 12 1.66 -8.99 -9.18
N SER A 13 1.95 -7.78 -9.68
CA SER A 13 1.02 -6.64 -9.64
C SER A 13 0.12 -6.51 -10.88
N ARG A 14 0.48 -7.17 -11.98
CA ARG A 14 -0.28 -7.11 -13.26
C ARG A 14 -0.89 -8.43 -13.69
N SER A 15 -0.33 -9.56 -13.26
CA SER A 15 -0.94 -10.87 -13.54
C SER A 15 -2.25 -10.98 -12.75
N LYS A 16 -3.35 -11.14 -13.48
CA LYS A 16 -4.71 -11.12 -12.92
C LYS A 16 -5.43 -12.42 -13.29
N ILE A 17 -6.25 -12.87 -12.35
CA ILE A 17 -7.24 -13.90 -12.56
C ILE A 17 -8.56 -13.17 -12.85
N TYR A 18 -9.19 -13.43 -14.00
CA TYR A 18 -10.51 -12.85 -14.28
C TYR A 18 -11.59 -13.63 -13.55
N ARG A 19 -12.56 -12.89 -12.97
CA ARG A 19 -13.58 -13.38 -12.03
C ARG A 19 -14.48 -14.50 -12.57
N ASP A 20 -14.59 -14.64 -13.89
CA ASP A 20 -15.40 -15.70 -14.51
C ASP A 20 -14.68 -17.06 -14.58
N GLY A 21 -13.41 -17.12 -14.15
CA GLY A 21 -12.66 -18.37 -14.06
C GLY A 21 -12.39 -19.07 -15.40
N ARG A 22 -12.33 -18.32 -16.50
CA ARG A 22 -12.14 -18.90 -17.85
C ARG A 22 -10.69 -18.86 -18.34
N CYS A 23 -9.87 -17.94 -17.84
CA CYS A 23 -8.48 -17.80 -18.26
C CYS A 23 -7.57 -17.17 -17.18
N VAL A 24 -6.26 -17.40 -17.30
CA VAL A 24 -5.19 -16.82 -16.47
C VAL A 24 -4.29 -15.98 -17.38
N ILE A 25 -4.08 -14.70 -17.05
CA ILE A 25 -3.20 -13.83 -17.84
C ILE A 25 -1.86 -13.66 -17.14
N VAL A 26 -0.78 -13.97 -17.87
CA VAL A 26 0.60 -13.81 -17.40
C VAL A 26 1.31 -12.77 -18.28
N TYR A 27 2.01 -11.84 -17.65
CA TYR A 27 2.82 -10.86 -18.35
C TYR A 27 4.29 -11.28 -18.30
N ARG A 28 4.94 -11.32 -19.47
CA ARG A 28 6.39 -11.48 -19.58
C ARG A 28 7.08 -10.13 -19.43
N MET A 29 8.27 -10.13 -18.85
CA MET A 29 9.09 -8.95 -18.62
C MET A 29 10.39 -9.13 -19.41
N ASP A 30 10.61 -8.29 -20.42
CA ASP A 30 11.81 -8.28 -21.25
C ASP A 30 12.51 -6.92 -21.07
N GLU A 31 13.81 -6.93 -20.78
CA GLU A 31 14.64 -5.71 -20.69
C GLU A 31 14.05 -4.60 -19.79
N GLY A 32 13.28 -4.98 -18.76
CA GLY A 32 12.63 -4.03 -17.83
C GLY A 32 11.28 -3.47 -18.31
N HIS A 33 10.79 -3.90 -19.47
CA HIS A 33 9.47 -3.56 -20.01
C HIS A 33 8.52 -4.76 -19.96
N TYR A 34 7.22 -4.48 -19.82
CA TYR A 34 6.19 -5.52 -19.91
C TYR A 34 5.94 -5.84 -21.39
N SER A 35 6.15 -7.09 -21.76
CA SER A 35 5.73 -7.62 -23.06
C SER A 35 4.21 -7.84 -23.10
N GLU A 36 3.71 -8.26 -24.27
CA GLU A 36 2.30 -8.56 -24.48
C GLU A 36 1.74 -9.61 -23.51
N PRO A 37 0.48 -9.46 -23.05
CA PRO A 37 -0.15 -10.42 -22.15
C PRO A 37 -0.32 -11.78 -22.83
N VAL A 38 0.16 -12.84 -22.17
CA VAL A 38 -0.15 -14.22 -22.57
C VAL A 38 -1.39 -14.66 -21.81
N THR A 39 -2.49 -14.84 -22.54
CA THR A 39 -3.73 -15.38 -22.00
C THR A 39 -3.70 -16.89 -22.09
N LEU A 40 -3.81 -17.57 -20.95
CA LEU A 40 -3.93 -19.02 -20.85
C LEU A 40 -5.40 -19.36 -20.60
N SER A 41 -5.99 -20.18 -21.45
CA SER A 41 -7.29 -20.79 -21.16
C SER A 41 -7.24 -21.66 -19.89
N ARG A 42 -8.41 -21.99 -19.32
CA ARG A 42 -8.51 -22.87 -18.15
C ARG A 42 -7.71 -24.18 -18.32
N GLN A 43 -7.85 -24.84 -19.47
CA GLN A 43 -7.17 -26.11 -19.76
C GLN A 43 -5.64 -25.93 -19.83
N GLU A 44 -5.16 -24.91 -20.55
CA GLU A 44 -3.73 -24.59 -20.63
C GLU A 44 -3.14 -24.25 -19.26
N ALA A 45 -3.89 -23.52 -18.42
CA ALA A 45 -3.45 -23.18 -17.07
C ALA A 45 -3.32 -24.43 -16.17
N ILE A 46 -4.27 -25.37 -16.27
CA ILE A 46 -4.21 -26.66 -15.55
C ILE A 46 -3.01 -27.48 -16.01
N GLU A 47 -2.75 -27.54 -17.32
CA GLU A 47 -1.60 -28.25 -17.89
C GLU A 47 -0.28 -27.68 -17.36
N VAL A 48 -0.10 -26.36 -17.43
CA VAL A 48 1.07 -25.64 -16.86
C VAL A 48 1.25 -25.95 -15.38
N ALA A 49 0.17 -25.91 -14.60
CA ALA A 49 0.19 -26.20 -13.17
C ALA A 49 0.53 -27.68 -12.88
N SER A 50 0.02 -28.61 -13.69
CA SER A 50 0.26 -30.04 -13.53
C SER A 50 1.70 -30.44 -13.86
N GLU A 51 2.30 -29.83 -14.89
CA GLU A 51 3.69 -30.05 -15.28
C GLU A 51 4.66 -29.43 -14.27
N PHE A 52 4.32 -28.24 -13.76
CA PHE A 52 5.04 -27.64 -12.63
C PHE A 52 5.06 -28.57 -11.40
N ARG A 53 3.92 -29.18 -11.06
CA ARG A 53 3.82 -30.16 -9.95
C ARG A 53 4.67 -31.41 -10.18
N LYS A 54 4.84 -31.83 -11.43
CA LYS A 54 5.66 -32.99 -11.83
C LYS A 54 7.16 -32.65 -11.94
N ASN A 55 7.59 -31.44 -11.56
CA ASN A 55 8.97 -30.93 -11.70
C ASN A 55 9.52 -31.01 -13.13
N THR A 56 8.65 -31.10 -14.13
CA THR A 56 9.01 -31.11 -15.56
C THR A 56 8.89 -29.67 -16.04
N CYS A 57 9.93 -28.86 -15.80
CA CYS A 57 9.93 -27.42 -16.05
C CYS A 57 10.02 -27.02 -17.53
N ALA A 58 9.35 -27.73 -18.43
CA ALA A 58 9.31 -27.37 -19.83
C ALA A 58 7.94 -27.72 -20.44
N LEU A 59 7.08 -26.72 -20.56
CA LEU A 59 6.18 -26.61 -21.71
C LEU A 59 6.98 -25.93 -22.83
N PRO A 60 7.67 -26.67 -23.71
CA PRO A 60 8.50 -26.09 -24.76
C PRO A 60 7.70 -25.23 -25.75
N GLN A 61 6.38 -25.38 -25.80
CA GLN A 61 5.55 -24.71 -26.81
C GLN A 61 5.28 -23.23 -26.53
N ARG A 62 5.41 -22.74 -25.28
CA ARG A 62 5.09 -21.34 -24.93
C ARG A 62 6.12 -20.59 -24.09
N ASN A 63 7.32 -21.17 -23.88
CA ASN A 63 8.43 -20.52 -23.16
C ASN A 63 8.06 -19.98 -21.76
N ILE A 64 7.17 -20.67 -21.03
CA ILE A 64 6.75 -20.25 -19.69
C ILE A 64 7.80 -20.66 -18.67
N ASN A 65 8.38 -19.69 -17.96
CA ASN A 65 9.42 -19.94 -16.94
C ASN A 65 8.85 -20.45 -15.60
N LEU A 66 9.74 -20.89 -14.72
CA LEU A 66 9.43 -21.44 -13.39
C LEU A 66 8.61 -20.50 -12.49
N ALA A 67 8.91 -19.20 -12.48
CA ALA A 67 8.18 -18.23 -11.67
C ALA A 67 6.74 -18.00 -12.20
N ALA A 68 6.57 -18.02 -13.52
CA ALA A 68 5.28 -17.97 -14.20
C ALA A 68 4.46 -19.21 -13.93
N ALA A 69 5.08 -20.39 -14.07
CA ALA A 69 4.46 -21.65 -13.75
C ALA A 69 4.04 -21.72 -12.27
N ASN A 70 4.85 -21.22 -11.33
CA ASN A 70 4.48 -21.14 -9.92
C ASN A 70 3.31 -20.18 -9.68
N PHE A 71 3.28 -19.02 -10.34
CA PHE A 71 2.13 -18.11 -10.25
C PHE A 71 0.85 -18.75 -10.78
N VAL A 72 0.91 -19.39 -11.95
CA VAL A 72 -0.22 -20.11 -12.55
C VAL A 72 -0.67 -21.26 -11.64
N PHE A 73 0.25 -22.04 -11.07
CA PHE A 73 -0.07 -23.11 -10.12
C PHE A 73 -0.87 -22.60 -8.92
N ASN A 74 -0.40 -21.53 -8.28
CA ASN A 74 -1.11 -20.93 -7.14
C ASN A 74 -2.48 -20.38 -7.55
N ALA A 75 -2.60 -19.79 -8.74
CA ALA A 75 -3.86 -19.29 -9.27
C ALA A 75 -4.87 -20.43 -9.52
N VAL A 76 -4.44 -21.51 -10.17
CA VAL A 76 -5.25 -22.71 -10.46
C VAL A 76 -5.68 -23.41 -9.16
N GLN A 77 -4.79 -23.45 -8.15
CA GLN A 77 -5.11 -24.01 -6.83
C GLN A 77 -6.14 -23.16 -6.08
N GLN A 78 -6.02 -21.83 -6.09
CA GLN A 78 -6.99 -20.92 -5.48
C GLN A 78 -8.37 -21.00 -6.13
N LEU A 79 -8.41 -21.28 -7.44
CA LEU A 79 -9.65 -21.45 -8.20
C LEU A 79 -10.24 -22.86 -8.10
N GLY A 80 -9.59 -23.78 -7.39
CA GLY A 80 -10.08 -25.15 -7.22
C GLY A 80 -10.08 -25.97 -8.51
N TRP A 81 -9.31 -25.60 -9.52
CA TRP A 81 -9.29 -26.29 -10.82
C TRP A 81 -8.46 -27.57 -10.82
N LEU A 82 -7.64 -27.78 -9.79
CA LEU A 82 -6.89 -29.00 -9.53
C LEU A 82 -7.72 -29.91 -8.62
N GLU A 83 -8.74 -30.56 -9.17
CA GLU A 83 -9.45 -31.61 -8.43
C GLU A 83 -8.54 -32.84 -8.31
N GLY A 84 -8.36 -33.35 -7.07
CA GLY A 84 -7.64 -34.60 -6.83
C GLY A 84 -6.64 -34.67 -5.68
N THR A 85 -6.62 -33.76 -4.70
CA THR A 85 -5.90 -33.99 -3.44
C THR A 85 -6.80 -33.80 -2.24
N GLY A 86 -7.51 -34.89 -1.90
CA GLY A 86 -8.10 -35.05 -0.58
C GLY A 86 -7.01 -34.97 0.49
N HIS A 87 -7.24 -34.11 1.47
CA HIS A 87 -6.69 -34.35 2.80
C HIS A 87 -7.77 -35.11 3.56
N ASP A 88 -7.49 -36.39 3.78
CA ASP A 88 -8.25 -37.26 4.65
C ASP A 88 -8.39 -36.65 6.05
N SER A 89 -9.63 -36.51 6.49
CA SER A 89 -9.99 -36.50 7.90
C SER A 89 -11.23 -37.39 8.02
N SER A 90 -10.97 -38.68 8.25
CA SER A 90 -11.97 -39.72 8.42
C SER A 90 -12.64 -39.64 9.80
N ALA A 91 -13.96 -39.58 9.79
CA ALA A 91 -14.92 -40.29 10.64
C ALA A 91 -16.28 -39.64 10.33
N GLY A 92 -17.14 -40.15 9.44
CA GLY A 92 -17.58 -41.53 9.31
C GLY A 92 -18.83 -41.71 10.18
N ASP A 93 -20.03 -41.49 9.64
CA ASP A 93 -21.02 -42.56 9.56
C ASP A 93 -22.23 -42.25 8.66
N LEU A 94 -22.68 -43.34 8.02
CA LEU A 94 -23.88 -43.66 7.26
C LEU A 94 -25.12 -42.73 7.31
N THR A 95 -25.76 -42.45 6.16
CA THR A 95 -26.94 -43.21 5.63
C THR A 95 -27.58 -42.57 4.37
N GLN A 96 -27.77 -43.41 3.35
CA GLN A 96 -28.94 -43.62 2.44
C GLN A 96 -29.69 -42.50 1.69
N ALA A 97 -29.74 -42.73 0.35
CA ALA A 97 -30.91 -42.80 -0.55
C ALA A 97 -31.69 -41.49 -0.81
N THR A 98 -32.11 -41.12 -2.02
CA THR A 98 -32.62 -41.88 -3.16
C THR A 98 -32.49 -41.02 -4.43
N SER A 99 -32.30 -41.68 -5.57
CA SER A 99 -32.47 -41.14 -6.90
C SER A 99 -33.95 -41.03 -7.26
N GLU A 100 -34.35 -39.98 -7.97
CA GLU A 100 -35.44 -40.03 -8.95
C GLU A 100 -35.19 -38.97 -10.02
N SER A 101 -35.06 -39.46 -11.25
CA SER A 101 -35.21 -38.74 -12.51
C SER A 101 -36.70 -38.35 -12.68
N ASP A 102 -37.14 -37.44 -13.55
CA ASP A 102 -37.01 -37.48 -15.00
C ASP A 102 -37.92 -36.39 -15.64
N VAL A 103 -37.67 -36.11 -16.92
CA VAL A 103 -38.59 -35.64 -18.00
C VAL A 103 -38.66 -34.14 -18.43
N ALA A 104 -38.23 -33.98 -19.70
CA ALA A 104 -38.67 -33.14 -20.85
C ALA A 104 -38.51 -31.61 -20.80
N ASP A 105 -37.82 -30.96 -21.74
CA ASP A 105 -37.88 -30.88 -23.23
C ASP A 105 -38.80 -29.75 -23.74
N GLU A 106 -38.32 -29.13 -24.83
CA GLU A 106 -38.95 -28.12 -25.72
C GLU A 106 -38.98 -26.67 -25.16
N GLU A 107 -38.67 -25.60 -25.90
CA GLU A 107 -38.63 -25.39 -27.34
C GLU A 107 -37.81 -24.12 -27.70
N ASP A 108 -37.54 -24.01 -28.99
CA ASP A 108 -36.79 -23.02 -29.76
C ASP A 108 -37.41 -21.60 -29.70
N THR A 109 -36.59 -20.54 -29.63
CA THR A 109 -37.00 -19.21 -30.15
C THR A 109 -35.79 -18.30 -30.38
N VAL A 110 -35.49 -18.08 -31.66
CA VAL A 110 -34.66 -16.99 -32.16
C VAL A 110 -35.54 -15.78 -32.42
N VAL A 111 -35.27 -14.64 -31.75
CA VAL A 111 -35.68 -13.30 -32.22
C VAL A 111 -34.57 -12.28 -31.95
N THR A 112 -34.32 -11.49 -32.98
CA THR A 112 -33.36 -10.39 -33.15
C THR A 112 -33.71 -9.10 -32.38
N ALA A 113 -32.66 -8.34 -32.03
CA ALA A 113 -32.54 -6.88 -31.91
C ALA A 113 -33.71 -6.05 -31.35
N ASP A 114 -33.53 -5.39 -30.20
CA ASP A 114 -33.30 -3.94 -30.11
C ASP A 114 -33.21 -3.48 -28.65
N ALA A 115 -32.66 -2.28 -28.49
CA ALA A 115 -32.32 -1.60 -27.24
C ALA A 115 -33.48 -1.47 -26.23
N GLU A 116 -33.18 -1.68 -24.95
CA GLU A 116 -33.52 -0.80 -23.80
C GLU A 116 -32.98 -1.41 -22.50
N SER A 117 -32.24 -0.62 -21.71
CA SER A 117 -31.92 -0.93 -20.32
C SER A 117 -33.21 -1.11 -19.51
N PRO A 118 -33.18 -1.98 -18.49
CA PRO A 118 -33.17 -1.40 -17.14
C PRO A 118 -32.20 -2.11 -16.18
N ASP A 119 -31.63 -1.28 -15.30
CA ASP A 119 -31.20 -1.56 -13.93
C ASP A 119 -31.09 -3.03 -13.47
N ASP A 120 -29.85 -3.49 -13.27
CA ASP A 120 -29.41 -4.05 -11.98
C ASP A 120 -27.89 -4.29 -12.02
N ALA A 121 -27.15 -3.19 -11.98
CA ALA A 121 -25.75 -3.25 -11.57
C ALA A 121 -25.72 -3.47 -10.05
N PRO A 122 -24.95 -4.45 -9.51
CA PRO A 122 -24.64 -4.44 -8.10
C PRO A 122 -23.77 -3.20 -7.84
N GLN A 123 -24.43 -2.13 -7.40
CA GLN A 123 -23.80 -1.01 -6.72
C GLN A 123 -23.13 -1.57 -5.46
N GLN A 124 -21.90 -2.06 -5.60
CA GLN A 124 -20.97 -2.02 -4.47
C GLN A 124 -20.59 -0.55 -4.30
N LEU A 125 -21.49 0.14 -3.57
CA LEU A 125 -21.20 1.31 -2.76
C LEU A 125 -19.91 1.03 -2.00
N THR A 126 -18.79 1.36 -2.62
CA THR A 126 -17.59 1.71 -1.90
C THR A 126 -17.95 3.05 -1.28
N GLN A 127 -18.67 3.02 -0.15
CA GLN A 127 -18.80 4.20 0.68
C GLN A 127 -17.36 4.60 0.98
N GLU A 128 -16.89 5.63 0.29
CA GLU A 128 -15.69 6.35 0.67
C GLU A 128 -15.96 6.87 2.07
N LEU A 129 -15.59 6.08 3.08
CA LEU A 129 -15.50 6.56 4.44
C LEU A 129 -14.74 7.88 4.38
N PRO A 130 -15.26 8.97 4.97
CA PRO A 130 -14.61 10.27 4.89
C PRO A 130 -13.17 10.10 5.38
N THR A 131 -12.22 10.27 4.46
CA THR A 131 -10.79 10.14 4.74
C THR A 131 -10.50 11.17 5.82
N ARG A 132 -10.00 10.69 6.96
CA ARG A 132 -9.66 11.55 8.09
C ARG A 132 -8.59 12.54 7.61
N LYS A 133 -8.80 13.83 7.82
CA LYS A 133 -7.77 14.83 7.55
C LYS A 133 -6.73 14.77 8.66
N TYR A 134 -5.48 14.48 8.31
CA TYR A 134 -4.37 14.41 9.26
C TYR A 134 -3.72 15.77 9.42
N PHE A 135 -3.73 16.59 8.38
CA PHE A 135 -3.15 17.92 8.43
C PHE A 135 -4.12 18.92 9.08
N PRO A 136 -3.63 19.80 9.97
CA PRO A 136 -4.44 20.89 10.49
C PRO A 136 -4.80 21.88 9.38
N PHE A 137 -5.79 22.74 9.66
CA PHE A 137 -6.06 23.86 8.78
C PHE A 137 -4.84 24.80 8.75
N ILE A 138 -4.32 25.09 7.57
CA ILE A 138 -3.15 25.95 7.36
C ILE A 138 -3.64 27.27 6.77
N ALA A 139 -3.59 28.33 7.58
CA ALA A 139 -3.70 29.68 7.07
C ALA A 139 -2.35 30.13 6.49
N ALA A 140 -2.36 31.08 5.55
CA ALA A 140 -1.14 31.49 4.83
C ALA A 140 -0.01 31.98 5.77
N ALA A 141 -0.34 32.77 6.80
CA ALA A 141 0.63 33.34 7.73
C ALA A 141 0.74 32.59 9.06
N ILE A 142 -0.37 32.05 9.57
CA ILE A 142 -0.44 31.54 10.95
C ILE A 142 0.01 30.08 11.00
N ARG A 143 0.93 29.75 11.91
CA ARG A 143 1.32 28.36 12.14
C ARG A 143 0.24 27.66 12.98
N PRO A 144 -0.41 26.60 12.47
CA PRO A 144 -1.42 25.88 13.24
C PRO A 144 -0.80 25.09 14.40
N SER A 145 -1.58 24.92 15.47
CA SER A 145 -1.23 24.02 16.58
C SER A 145 -1.22 22.57 16.12
N ILE A 146 -0.17 21.83 16.50
CA ILE A 146 -0.03 20.41 16.20
C ILE A 146 -0.40 19.60 17.44
N ASP A 147 -1.42 18.76 17.29
CA ASP A 147 -1.87 17.84 18.33
C ASP A 147 -1.03 16.56 18.34
N SER A 148 -0.69 16.07 19.53
CA SER A 148 0.07 14.81 19.74
C SER A 148 -0.66 13.61 19.16
N ASP A 149 -1.98 13.56 19.25
CA ASP A 149 -2.78 12.45 18.72
C ASP A 149 -2.70 12.39 17.19
N ARG A 150 -2.65 13.56 16.53
CA ARG A 150 -2.47 13.63 15.07
C ARG A 150 -1.08 13.20 14.62
N ILE A 151 -0.05 13.54 15.40
CA ILE A 151 1.31 13.00 15.17
C ILE A 151 1.25 11.48 15.28
N GLY A 152 0.52 10.98 16.29
CA GLY A 152 0.12 9.59 16.44
C GLY A 152 -0.36 8.94 15.15
N ASP A 153 -1.53 9.38 14.72
CA ASP A 153 -2.21 8.86 13.54
C ASP A 153 -1.38 8.97 12.27
N LEU A 154 -0.70 10.10 12.07
CA LEU A 154 0.13 10.33 10.89
C LEU A 154 1.34 9.39 10.85
N ALA A 155 1.96 9.10 12.00
CA ALA A 155 3.06 8.15 12.09
C ALA A 155 2.61 6.74 11.66
N PHE A 156 1.43 6.30 12.12
CA PHE A 156 0.85 5.03 11.70
C PHE A 156 0.57 5.00 10.19
N VAL A 157 -0.01 6.08 9.63
CA VAL A 157 -0.27 6.17 8.19
C VAL A 157 1.04 6.09 7.39
N LEU A 158 2.06 6.87 7.76
CA LEU A 158 3.37 6.84 7.11
C LEU A 158 4.03 5.45 7.18
N SER A 159 3.75 4.71 8.24
CA SER A 159 4.20 3.34 8.46
C SER A 159 3.38 2.28 7.72
N GLY A 160 2.31 2.69 7.02
CA GLY A 160 1.45 1.78 6.25
C GLY A 160 0.35 1.11 7.07
N VAL A 161 -0.03 1.69 8.20
CA VAL A 161 -1.03 1.15 9.12
C VAL A 161 -2.24 2.08 9.19
N ALA A 162 -3.44 1.54 9.04
CA ALA A 162 -4.68 2.31 9.18
C ALA A 162 -4.95 2.68 10.65
N PRO A 163 -4.96 3.98 11.04
CA PRO A 163 -5.22 4.35 12.42
C PRO A 163 -6.64 3.99 12.87
N ALA A 164 -7.64 4.16 12.00
CA ALA A 164 -9.04 3.87 12.30
C ALA A 164 -9.36 2.37 12.46
N ARG A 165 -8.49 1.50 11.96
CA ARG A 165 -8.61 0.03 12.10
C ARG A 165 -7.58 -0.53 13.07
N ARG A 166 -6.98 0.35 13.89
CA ARG A 166 -6.14 -0.05 15.01
C ARG A 166 -7.04 -0.71 16.04
N VAL A 167 -7.16 -2.04 15.97
CA VAL A 167 -7.67 -2.81 17.10
C VAL A 167 -6.52 -2.93 18.07
N ASP A 168 -6.61 -2.19 19.18
CA ASP A 168 -5.60 -2.28 20.23
C ASP A 168 -5.50 -3.75 20.67
N PRO A 169 -4.31 -4.34 20.58
CA PRO A 169 -4.17 -5.77 20.78
C PRO A 169 -4.62 -6.11 22.20
N GLN A 170 -5.54 -7.08 22.35
CA GLN A 170 -5.92 -7.63 23.66
C GLN A 170 -4.79 -8.47 24.31
N SER A 171 -3.55 -8.24 23.87
CA SER A 171 -2.40 -8.99 24.30
C SER A 171 -2.04 -8.64 25.74
N LYS A 172 -1.67 -9.66 26.50
CA LYS A 172 -1.11 -9.52 27.87
C LYS A 172 0.28 -8.89 27.89
N ARG A 173 0.91 -8.63 26.73
CA ARG A 173 2.21 -7.96 26.63
C ARG A 173 1.99 -6.46 26.52
N SER A 174 2.49 -5.72 27.51
CA SER A 174 2.46 -4.26 27.58
C SER A 174 3.37 -3.54 26.58
N ASP A 175 4.23 -4.27 25.87
CA ASP A 175 5.40 -3.69 25.18
C ASP A 175 5.33 -3.86 23.66
N LEU A 176 4.12 -3.88 23.08
CA LEU A 176 3.95 -4.02 21.63
C LEU A 176 4.40 -2.74 20.94
N THR A 177 5.43 -2.87 20.09
CA THR A 177 5.96 -1.75 19.30
C THR A 177 5.17 -1.58 18.00
N ILE A 178 5.30 -0.43 17.35
CA ILE A 178 4.74 -0.22 15.99
C ILE A 178 5.31 -1.23 15.00
N SER A 179 6.59 -1.59 15.13
CA SER A 179 7.21 -2.63 14.31
C SER A 179 6.47 -3.97 14.44
N ASP A 180 6.09 -4.36 15.66
CA ASP A 180 5.29 -5.56 15.91
C ASP A 180 3.90 -5.44 15.27
N PHE A 181 3.27 -4.26 15.37
CA PHE A 181 1.98 -4.01 14.75
C PHE A 181 2.05 -4.06 13.23
N VAL A 182 3.03 -3.42 12.59
CA VAL A 182 3.23 -3.46 11.13
C VAL A 182 3.41 -4.90 10.65
N ARG A 183 4.14 -5.75 11.40
CA ARG A 183 4.34 -7.16 11.05
C ARG A 183 3.07 -8.00 11.21
N GLN A 184 2.24 -7.69 12.20
CA GLN A 184 1.02 -8.44 12.51
C GLN A 184 -0.24 -7.88 11.82
N ALA A 185 -0.18 -6.65 11.33
CA ALA A 185 -1.35 -5.95 10.83
C ALA A 185 -1.85 -6.53 9.50
N ASN A 186 -3.07 -7.07 9.55
CA ASN A 186 -3.92 -7.30 8.38
C ASN A 186 -4.51 -5.98 7.83
N HIS A 187 -4.33 -4.86 8.53
CA HIS A 187 -4.92 -3.56 8.23
C HIS A 187 -3.91 -2.59 7.59
N ARG A 188 -3.29 -3.03 6.50
CA ARG A 188 -2.34 -2.20 5.75
C ARG A 188 -3.06 -1.19 4.88
N ILE A 189 -2.51 0.02 4.80
CA ILE A 189 -2.95 1.08 3.87
C ILE A 189 -1.80 1.52 2.99
N SER A 190 -2.14 2.09 1.84
CA SER A 190 -1.17 2.82 1.02
C SER A 190 -1.01 4.23 1.60
N PRO A 191 0.15 4.59 2.21
CA PRO A 191 0.33 5.90 2.82
C PRO A 191 0.13 7.04 1.84
N THR A 192 0.52 6.82 0.59
CA THR A 192 0.36 7.79 -0.50
C THR A 192 -1.11 8.01 -0.83
N GLN A 193 -1.93 6.95 -0.88
CA GLN A 193 -3.36 7.11 -1.16
C GLN A 193 -4.08 7.80 0.00
N GLU A 194 -3.75 7.41 1.23
CA GLU A 194 -4.39 7.95 2.44
C GLU A 194 -4.10 9.45 2.62
N LEU A 195 -2.86 9.87 2.36
CA LEU A 195 -2.44 11.26 2.51
C LEU A 195 -2.64 12.11 1.26
N MET A 196 -3.15 11.54 0.16
CA MET A 196 -3.24 12.25 -1.12
C MET A 196 -4.05 13.55 -1.01
N ARG A 197 -5.19 13.51 -0.31
CA ARG A 197 -6.04 14.69 -0.08
C ARG A 197 -5.33 15.74 0.79
N ASP A 198 -4.56 15.31 1.78
CA ASP A 198 -3.81 16.22 2.66
C ASP A 198 -2.62 16.87 1.94
N HIS A 199 -1.95 16.14 1.06
CA HIS A 199 -0.90 16.71 0.19
C HIS A 199 -1.47 17.70 -0.80
N HIS A 200 -2.59 17.37 -1.46
CA HIS A 200 -3.28 18.27 -2.37
C HIS A 200 -3.74 19.53 -1.64
N TYR A 201 -4.31 19.37 -0.44
CA TYR A 201 -4.70 20.48 0.44
C TYR A 201 -3.53 21.37 0.85
N ALA A 202 -2.38 20.79 1.18
CA ALA A 202 -1.20 21.56 1.57
C ALA A 202 -0.63 22.35 0.38
N LEU A 203 -0.67 21.78 -0.82
CA LEU A 203 -0.12 22.37 -2.04
C LEU A 203 -1.21 23.09 -2.85
N SER A 204 -1.76 24.16 -2.29
CA SER A 204 -2.95 24.84 -2.82
C SER A 204 -2.82 25.36 -4.25
N GLN A 205 -1.61 25.65 -4.74
CA GLN A 205 -1.37 26.03 -6.13
C GLN A 205 -1.82 24.95 -7.14
N TYR A 206 -1.94 23.68 -6.72
CA TYR A 206 -2.41 22.57 -7.55
C TYR A 206 -3.91 22.28 -7.40
N HIS A 207 -4.68 23.13 -6.72
CA HIS A 207 -6.14 22.95 -6.58
C HIS A 207 -6.90 23.08 -7.91
N HIS A 208 -6.28 23.63 -8.95
CA HIS A 208 -6.82 23.62 -10.31
C HIS A 208 -6.81 22.20 -10.93
N LEU A 209 -6.00 21.29 -10.40
CA LEU A 209 -6.02 19.87 -10.76
C LEU A 209 -7.03 19.14 -9.86
N ASP A 210 -7.79 18.22 -10.45
CA ASP A 210 -8.55 17.25 -9.68
C ASP A 210 -7.59 16.27 -8.96
N LEU A 211 -8.14 15.43 -8.06
CA LEU A 211 -7.31 14.49 -7.28
C LEU A 211 -6.54 13.49 -8.17
N ASN A 212 -7.10 13.13 -9.34
CA ASN A 212 -6.43 12.22 -10.27
C ASN A 212 -5.27 12.91 -11.01
N GLY A 213 -5.47 14.16 -11.46
CA GLY A 213 -4.43 14.99 -12.05
C GLY A 213 -3.31 15.30 -11.06
N PHE A 214 -3.67 15.65 -9.82
CA PHE A 214 -2.68 15.82 -8.74
C PHE A 214 -1.91 14.52 -8.48
N ARG A 215 -2.59 13.36 -8.43
CA ARG A 215 -1.94 12.06 -8.28
C ARG A 215 -0.96 11.79 -9.42
N ALA A 216 -1.34 12.04 -10.67
CA ALA A 216 -0.46 11.84 -11.81
C ALA A 216 0.81 12.70 -11.69
N ARG A 217 0.64 13.98 -11.34
CA ARG A 217 1.76 14.91 -11.10
C ARG A 217 2.63 14.48 -9.91
N TRP A 218 2.02 14.04 -8.82
CA TRP A 218 2.72 13.50 -7.65
C TRP A 218 3.56 12.28 -8.02
N THR A 219 3.03 11.38 -8.84
CA THR A 219 3.76 10.19 -9.27
C THR A 219 4.89 10.52 -10.25
N SER A 220 4.73 11.52 -11.12
CA SER A 220 5.75 11.89 -12.11
C SER A 220 7.02 12.47 -11.48
N VAL A 221 6.93 13.02 -10.26
CA VAL A 221 8.11 13.50 -9.49
C VAL A 221 9.15 12.39 -9.28
N ASN A 222 8.77 11.10 -9.35
CA ASN A 222 9.70 9.99 -9.21
C ASN A 222 10.61 9.75 -10.42
N GLU A 223 10.26 10.26 -11.60
CA GLU A 223 10.80 9.76 -12.86
C GLU A 223 12.10 10.48 -13.31
N LYS A 224 13.13 10.45 -12.46
CA LYS A 224 14.54 10.89 -12.71
C LYS A 224 14.85 12.32 -12.25
N LEU A 225 14.99 12.50 -10.94
CA LEU A 225 15.82 13.60 -10.43
C LEU A 225 17.29 13.30 -10.75
N GLY A 226 17.95 14.18 -11.49
CA GLY A 226 19.40 14.11 -11.69
C GLY A 226 20.16 14.26 -10.36
N LYS A 227 21.43 13.81 -10.30
CA LYS A 227 22.28 13.96 -9.09
C LYS A 227 22.36 15.41 -8.60
N GLN A 228 22.44 16.36 -9.54
CA GLN A 228 22.50 17.79 -9.25
C GLN A 228 21.17 18.29 -8.67
N GLU A 229 20.05 17.95 -9.31
CA GLU A 229 18.71 18.36 -8.86
C GLU A 229 18.37 17.83 -7.48
N ALA A 230 18.76 16.58 -7.17
CA ALA A 230 18.60 16.01 -5.83
C ALA A 230 19.41 16.80 -4.78
N THR A 231 20.61 17.26 -5.14
CA THR A 231 21.46 18.08 -4.25
C THR A 231 20.84 19.46 -4.02
N ASP A 232 20.31 20.07 -5.06
CA ASP A 232 19.67 21.39 -4.96
C ASP A 232 18.35 21.33 -4.20
N LEU A 233 17.57 20.26 -4.39
CA LEU A 233 16.39 19.97 -3.58
C LEU A 233 16.74 19.82 -2.10
N LEU A 234 17.83 19.11 -1.78
CA LEU A 234 18.29 18.96 -0.40
C LEU A 234 18.71 20.31 0.22
N LYS A 235 19.37 21.18 -0.55
CA LYS A 235 19.69 22.55 -0.09
C LYS A 235 18.42 23.33 0.19
N LEU A 236 17.41 23.26 -0.68
CA LEU A 236 16.12 23.93 -0.49
C LEU A 236 15.39 23.42 0.76
N VAL A 237 15.34 22.10 0.98
CA VAL A 237 14.76 21.53 2.22
C VAL A 237 15.47 22.08 3.46
N ARG A 238 16.80 22.20 3.45
CA ARG A 238 17.56 22.77 4.58
C ARG A 238 17.24 24.23 4.79
N LYS A 239 17.12 25.02 3.73
CA LYS A 239 16.73 26.43 3.80
C LYS A 239 15.29 26.58 4.33
N LEU A 240 14.35 25.80 3.79
CA LEU A 240 12.95 25.76 4.24
C LEU A 240 12.84 25.44 5.73
N ARG A 241 13.61 24.49 6.25
CA ARG A 241 13.60 24.18 7.70
C ARG A 241 14.06 25.36 8.55
N LYS A 242 15.07 26.11 8.10
CA LYS A 242 15.61 27.29 8.79
C LYS A 242 14.76 28.55 8.62
N LEU A 243 13.90 28.59 7.61
CA LEU A 243 13.04 29.74 7.35
C LEU A 243 12.03 29.91 8.48
N GLU A 244 12.01 31.08 9.11
CA GLU A 244 11.01 31.42 10.12
C GLU A 244 9.89 32.22 9.46
N ILE A 245 8.69 31.65 9.47
CA ILE A 245 7.47 32.31 9.03
C ILE A 245 6.76 32.72 10.30
N GLY A 246 6.93 33.97 10.70
CA GLY A 246 6.17 34.56 11.81
C GLY A 246 4.68 34.62 11.47
N ASP A 247 3.83 34.64 12.51
CA ASP A 247 2.38 34.71 12.34
C ASP A 247 1.91 36.02 11.66
N ASP A 248 2.76 37.05 11.66
CA ASP A 248 2.54 38.34 10.99
C ASP A 248 2.84 38.31 9.48
N GLY A 249 3.42 37.20 8.98
CA GLY A 249 3.81 37.04 7.58
C GLY A 249 4.93 37.99 7.14
N ALA A 250 5.73 38.56 8.05
CA ALA A 250 6.79 39.51 7.70
C ALA A 250 7.81 38.92 6.70
N ALA A 251 8.09 37.61 6.81
CA ALA A 251 8.96 36.90 5.88
C ALA A 251 8.51 36.99 4.41
N PHE A 252 7.20 37.10 4.15
CA PHE A 252 6.65 37.23 2.79
C PHE A 252 6.79 38.63 2.21
N LYS A 253 7.11 39.63 3.04
CA LYS A 253 7.35 41.03 2.61
C LYS A 253 8.83 41.34 2.42
N ASP A 254 9.72 40.48 2.92
CA ASP A 254 11.15 40.66 2.79
C ASP A 254 11.59 40.37 1.34
N VAL A 255 12.10 41.42 0.68
CA VAL A 255 12.61 41.38 -0.70
C VAL A 255 13.77 40.40 -0.85
N GLN A 256 14.61 40.24 0.18
CA GLN A 256 15.76 39.33 0.14
C GLN A 256 15.34 37.85 0.17
N LEU A 257 14.16 37.56 0.74
CA LEU A 257 13.62 36.20 0.82
C LEU A 257 12.79 35.83 -0.42
N GLN A 258 12.31 36.78 -1.22
CA GLN A 258 11.48 36.51 -2.40
C GLN A 258 12.07 35.44 -3.34
N PRO A 259 13.36 35.49 -3.73
CA PRO A 259 13.90 34.48 -4.65
C PRO A 259 13.92 33.07 -4.05
N LEU A 260 14.05 32.97 -2.72
CA LEU A 260 13.99 31.69 -2.02
C LEU A 260 12.54 31.17 -1.98
N LEU A 261 11.58 32.05 -1.68
CA LEU A 261 10.17 31.70 -1.60
C LEU A 261 9.62 31.25 -2.97
N GLU A 262 9.97 31.96 -4.04
CA GLU A 262 9.64 31.59 -5.42
C GLU A 262 10.22 30.21 -5.78
N SER A 263 11.51 29.97 -5.48
CA SER A 263 12.11 28.66 -5.71
C SER A 263 11.45 27.52 -4.91
N ILE A 264 10.94 27.81 -3.71
CA ILE A 264 10.19 26.83 -2.90
C ILE A 264 8.78 26.60 -3.48
N TYR A 265 8.11 27.66 -3.94
CA TYR A 265 6.80 27.60 -4.59
C TYR A 265 6.87 26.73 -5.85
N ASP A 266 7.84 26.99 -6.72
CA ASP A 266 8.03 26.26 -7.98
C ASP A 266 8.30 24.77 -7.76
N LYS A 267 9.10 24.45 -6.75
CA LYS A 267 9.51 23.06 -6.43
C LYS A 267 8.67 22.43 -5.31
N SER A 268 7.49 22.98 -5.02
CA SER A 268 6.74 22.60 -3.83
C SER A 268 6.30 21.13 -3.86
N ILE A 269 5.88 20.60 -5.00
CA ILE A 269 5.49 19.19 -5.11
C ILE A 269 6.69 18.26 -4.94
N GLU A 270 7.86 18.60 -5.51
CA GLU A 270 9.11 17.86 -5.37
C GLU A 270 9.59 17.85 -3.91
N LEU A 271 9.51 19.01 -3.24
CA LEU A 271 9.89 19.16 -1.83
C LEU A 271 9.00 18.32 -0.92
N MET A 272 7.67 18.41 -1.09
CA MET A 272 6.70 17.63 -0.31
C MET A 272 6.91 16.13 -0.52
N HIS A 273 7.05 15.71 -1.78
CA HIS A 273 7.26 14.32 -2.14
C HIS A 273 8.58 13.77 -1.60
N HIS A 274 9.68 14.52 -1.71
CA HIS A 274 10.97 14.14 -1.13
C HIS A 274 10.89 14.00 0.39
N GLN A 275 10.24 14.95 1.07
CA GLN A 275 10.07 14.92 2.52
C GLN A 275 9.20 13.72 2.95
N PHE A 276 8.14 13.40 2.21
CA PHE A 276 7.33 12.19 2.41
C PHE A 276 8.17 10.91 2.30
N ARG A 277 8.94 10.74 1.21
CA ARG A 277 9.79 9.55 1.04
C ARG A 277 10.86 9.45 2.12
N THR A 278 11.46 10.57 2.52
CA THR A 278 12.47 10.62 3.57
C THR A 278 11.89 10.20 4.92
N ALA A 279 10.73 10.73 5.29
CA ALA A 279 10.06 10.39 6.54
C ALA A 279 9.71 8.90 6.59
N ARG A 280 9.13 8.36 5.51
CA ARG A 280 8.83 6.92 5.40
C ARG A 280 10.07 6.05 5.57
N ARG A 281 11.16 6.36 4.85
CA ARG A 281 12.41 5.59 4.96
C ARG A 281 12.97 5.62 6.37
N LYS A 282 12.97 6.78 7.04
CA LYS A 282 13.45 6.91 8.42
C LYS A 282 12.59 6.13 9.42
N LEU A 283 11.27 6.11 9.24
CA LEU A 283 10.38 5.28 10.06
C LEU A 283 10.65 3.80 9.84
N GLU A 284 10.79 3.36 8.59
CA GLU A 284 11.18 1.98 8.25
C GLU A 284 12.53 1.59 8.90
N GLU A 285 13.53 2.48 8.83
CA GLU A 285 14.83 2.29 9.51
C GLU A 285 14.66 2.17 11.04
N ALA A 286 13.91 3.07 11.67
CA ALA A 286 13.63 3.04 13.11
C ALA A 286 12.94 1.73 13.54
N HIS A 287 12.02 1.22 12.72
CA HIS A 287 11.36 -0.06 13.01
C HIS A 287 12.30 -1.26 12.94
N THR A 288 13.34 -1.20 12.12
CA THR A 288 14.33 -2.29 11.99
C THR A 288 15.39 -2.28 13.08
N THR A 289 15.79 -1.11 13.57
CA THR A 289 16.82 -0.98 14.61
C THR A 289 16.34 -1.42 15.99
N VAL A 290 15.06 -1.20 16.31
CA VAL A 290 14.42 -1.62 17.58
C VAL A 290 14.35 -3.15 17.73
N VAL A 291 14.41 -3.91 16.61
CA VAL A 291 14.32 -5.39 16.62
C VAL A 291 15.62 -6.05 17.13
N LYS A 292 16.74 -5.33 17.26
CA LYS A 292 17.97 -5.84 17.89
C LYS A 292 17.90 -5.78 19.43
N LYS A 293 16.87 -6.34 20.06
CA LYS A 293 16.95 -6.66 21.48
C LYS A 293 17.89 -7.87 21.66
N PRO A 294 18.83 -7.86 22.63
CA PRO A 294 19.69 -9.01 22.89
C PRO A 294 18.82 -10.24 23.16
N ALA A 295 19.21 -11.39 22.61
CA ALA A 295 18.47 -12.64 22.81
C ALA A 295 18.22 -12.85 24.31
N PRO A 296 16.97 -13.08 24.75
CA PRO A 296 16.69 -13.27 26.16
C PRO A 296 17.41 -14.53 26.63
N ASN A 297 18.28 -14.38 27.63
CA ASN A 297 19.00 -15.48 28.26
C ASN A 297 18.02 -16.61 28.62
N ALA A 298 18.43 -17.87 28.44
CA ALA A 298 17.59 -19.06 28.68
C ALA A 298 16.91 -19.05 30.07
N ILE A 299 17.54 -18.40 31.06
CA ILE A 299 17.04 -18.20 32.42
C ILE A 299 15.81 -17.27 32.47
N GLN A 300 15.77 -16.21 31.66
CA GLN A 300 14.59 -15.33 31.57
C GLN A 300 13.40 -16.04 30.90
N GLN A 301 13.65 -16.92 29.93
CA GLN A 301 12.60 -17.72 29.29
C GLN A 301 12.01 -18.75 30.26
N PHE A 302 12.83 -19.29 31.17
CA PHE A 302 12.40 -20.21 32.22
C PHE A 302 11.54 -19.50 33.28
N LEU A 303 11.95 -18.32 33.74
CA LEU A 303 11.20 -17.52 34.73
C LEU A 303 9.84 -17.02 34.19
N GLN A 304 9.74 -16.70 32.89
CA GLN A 304 8.47 -16.30 32.27
C GLN A 304 7.42 -17.42 32.21
N ARG A 305 7.83 -18.69 32.26
CA ARG A 305 6.90 -19.83 32.27
C ARG A 305 6.20 -20.00 33.63
N PHE A 306 6.82 -19.57 34.72
CA PHE A 306 6.27 -19.70 36.08
C PHE A 306 5.31 -18.56 36.48
N GLN A 307 5.29 -17.44 35.76
CA GLN A 307 4.43 -16.28 36.08
C GLN A 307 3.08 -16.26 35.34
N ARG A 308 2.69 -17.34 34.65
CA ARG A 308 1.36 -17.46 34.00
C ARG A 308 0.28 -17.85 35.01
N GLY A 309 0.01 -16.99 35.98
CA GLY A 309 -1.11 -17.14 36.91
C GLY A 309 -1.66 -15.77 37.28
N THR A 310 -2.95 -15.55 36.99
CA THR A 310 -3.79 -14.34 37.17
C THR A 310 -4.02 -13.51 35.90
N ALA A 311 -5.06 -13.89 35.17
CA ALA A 311 -5.66 -13.07 34.12
C ALA A 311 -6.55 -11.99 34.76
N LYS A 312 -6.00 -10.79 34.98
CA LYS A 312 -6.84 -9.58 35.05
C LYS A 312 -7.22 -9.20 33.62
N SER A 313 -8.49 -8.85 33.39
CA SER A 313 -8.95 -8.33 32.11
C SER A 313 -8.15 -7.08 31.76
N SER A 314 -7.18 -7.22 30.86
CA SER A 314 -6.38 -6.10 30.41
C SER A 314 -7.22 -5.29 29.43
N THR A 315 -7.65 -4.11 29.87
CA THR A 315 -8.07 -3.06 28.94
C THR A 315 -6.98 -2.91 27.86
N PRO A 316 -7.35 -2.83 26.58
CA PRO A 316 -6.37 -2.62 25.51
C PRO A 316 -5.53 -1.39 25.83
N LYS A 317 -4.21 -1.54 25.87
CA LYS A 317 -3.30 -0.41 26.03
C LYS A 317 -3.01 0.17 24.64
N PRO A 318 -3.07 1.49 24.47
CA PRO A 318 -2.70 2.11 23.21
C PRO A 318 -1.23 1.80 22.89
N ILE A 319 -0.93 1.52 21.63
CA ILE A 319 0.45 1.34 21.16
C ILE A 319 1.14 2.69 21.21
N GLU A 320 2.19 2.79 22.02
CA GLU A 320 2.96 4.02 22.17
C GLU A 320 4.01 4.15 21.05
N LEU A 321 4.08 5.34 20.47
CA LEU A 321 5.15 5.74 19.56
C LEU A 321 6.42 6.03 20.36
N SER A 322 7.55 5.50 19.90
CA SER A 322 8.86 5.92 20.38
C SER A 322 9.11 7.40 20.10
N GLU A 323 9.96 8.04 20.91
CA GLU A 323 10.34 9.45 20.72
C GLU A 323 10.92 9.72 19.32
N ILE A 324 11.64 8.75 18.75
CA ILE A 324 12.23 8.83 17.40
C ILE A 324 11.13 8.88 16.33
N GLU A 325 10.13 8.01 16.41
CA GLU A 325 9.01 7.97 15.46
C GLU A 325 8.17 9.26 15.55
N GLN A 326 7.94 9.74 16.76
CA GLN A 326 7.27 11.02 16.99
C GLN A 326 8.07 12.17 16.35
N GLN A 327 9.39 12.22 16.56
CA GLN A 327 10.23 13.29 16.03
C GLN A 327 10.28 13.26 14.50
N ILE A 328 10.42 12.08 13.87
CA ILE A 328 10.39 11.96 12.40
C ILE A 328 9.06 12.49 11.84
N THR A 329 7.95 12.17 12.51
CA THR A 329 6.62 12.57 12.08
C THR A 329 6.38 14.06 12.29
N ARG A 330 6.85 14.63 13.41
CA ARG A 330 6.86 16.08 13.65
C ARG A 330 7.65 16.82 12.58
N ASP A 331 8.87 16.38 12.29
CA ASP A 331 9.71 16.97 11.24
C ASP A 331 9.02 16.94 9.86
N TYR A 332 8.32 15.84 9.56
CA TYR A 332 7.53 15.71 8.34
C TYR A 332 6.39 16.72 8.28
N LEU A 333 5.57 16.77 9.34
CA LEU A 333 4.41 17.63 9.44
C LEU A 333 4.79 19.12 9.44
N ASP A 334 5.85 19.50 10.16
CA ASP A 334 6.35 20.87 10.22
C ASP A 334 6.77 21.39 8.85
N VAL A 335 7.51 20.57 8.08
CA VAL A 335 7.91 20.95 6.72
C VAL A 335 6.70 21.04 5.81
N ALA A 336 5.74 20.12 5.92
CA ALA A 336 4.52 20.12 5.12
C ALA A 336 3.64 21.34 5.38
N ILE A 337 3.45 21.70 6.66
CA ILE A 337 2.72 22.91 7.08
C ILE A 337 3.42 24.16 6.55
N LYS A 338 4.73 24.28 6.77
CA LYS A 338 5.50 25.45 6.33
C LYS A 338 5.45 25.62 4.82
N LEU A 339 5.56 24.53 4.08
CA LEU A 339 5.40 24.56 2.63
C LEU A 339 3.99 25.03 2.23
N GLY A 340 2.95 24.53 2.89
CA GLY A 340 1.58 24.98 2.64
C GLY A 340 1.28 26.42 3.07
N GLN A 341 2.05 26.99 4.00
CA GLN A 341 1.99 28.42 4.31
C GLN A 341 2.56 29.23 3.14
N ILE A 342 3.76 28.86 2.65
CA ILE A 342 4.42 29.53 1.52
C ILE A 342 3.55 29.49 0.28
N VAL A 343 3.05 28.30 -0.10
CA VAL A 343 2.23 28.11 -1.31
C VAL A 343 0.89 28.86 -1.26
N ARG A 344 0.37 29.19 -0.06
CA ARG A 344 -0.84 30.00 0.08
C ARG A 344 -0.56 31.50 0.09
N ALA A 345 0.61 31.90 0.57
CA ALA A 345 1.01 33.30 0.68
C ALA A 345 1.58 33.86 -0.63
N PHE A 346 2.12 32.99 -1.49
CA PHE A 346 2.65 33.31 -2.82
C PHE A 346 1.62 32.88 -3.88
N PRO A 347 0.80 33.77 -4.44
CA PRO A 347 -0.11 33.46 -5.54
C PRO A 347 0.60 33.36 -6.90
#